data_AF-A0A1F9QQB3-F1
#
_entry.id   AF-A0A1F9QQB3-F1
#
_cell.length_a   1.000
_cell.length_b   1.000
_cell.length_c   1.000
_cell.angle_alpha   90.00
_cell.angle_beta   90.00
_cell.angle_gamma   90.00
#
_symmetry.space_group_name_H-M   'P 1'
#
loop_
_entity.id
_entity.type
_entity.pdbx_description
1 polymer ?
#
loop_
_entity_poly.entity_id
_entity_poly.type
_entity_poly.pdbx_seq_one_letter_code
_entity_poly.pdbx_strand_id
1 'polypeptide(L)'
;MSSHDVIIVGAGITGAAIARELSGFKLKTLILEKEAEAAFGVSKSNSGIIHAGTQNDPGSLKARLCVEGNRLIHDELARDLGLNFIRCGQLIVVFDLKDLPELEKIQRDGETLGVEGLQIVDRLWLNAHEPGLGPEVQAALYVPSAGIISPYRFVYALIENAVKNGVELKTSHKVTAIRRLKDGKHRFEVTASGKIFKAGFLVNAAGLFADELSAMAGAPGFRITPRKGEEYLLDKKREHLVNHIIFPLPTADSKGILIIRTSDGNPMIGPTAHDTGNKNDLATTDEGLAETLKGARRMIPSISKSDIIAYFAGLRPVCGHDFLIRHEEKVPGLVNVAGIQSPGLTAAPAIARHVRGILEENGLELIPRKDFHKQREKPVHLFQIPLSKTRELIKKEPAYGDIVCRCELVSAQEIRDAVKRGARTLDGVKFRTRAQAGRCHGGFCTTRIIKLMQEELGLGPKEITKRGPGTELISDERK
;
A
#
# COMPACT_ATOMS: atom_id res chain seq x y z
N MET A 1 -9.51 -10.66 29.93
CA MET A 1 -8.19 -10.34 29.36
C MET A 1 -7.84 -11.42 28.34
N SER A 2 -7.62 -11.06 27.08
CA SER A 2 -7.17 -12.02 26.06
C SER A 2 -5.64 -12.04 26.03
N SER A 3 -5.07 -13.23 25.91
CA SER A 3 -3.64 -13.46 25.85
C SER A 3 -3.26 -13.95 24.44
N HIS A 4 -2.18 -13.38 23.91
CA HIS A 4 -1.69 -13.59 22.55
C HIS A 4 -0.19 -13.93 22.60
N ASP A 5 0.28 -14.67 21.60
CA ASP A 5 1.71 -14.93 21.45
C ASP A 5 2.38 -13.67 20.87
N VAL A 6 1.74 -13.04 19.87
CA VAL A 6 2.23 -11.83 19.21
C VAL A 6 1.11 -10.79 19.06
N ILE A 7 1.37 -9.55 19.49
CA ILE A 7 0.57 -8.38 19.09
C ILE A 7 1.36 -7.58 18.05
N ILE A 8 0.71 -7.24 16.94
CA ILE A 8 1.21 -6.35 15.90
C ILE A 8 0.45 -5.03 16.00
N VAL A 9 1.15 -3.91 16.11
CA VAL A 9 0.51 -2.59 16.13
C VAL A 9 0.64 -1.92 14.78
N GLY A 10 -0.49 -1.70 14.11
CA GLY A 10 -0.63 -1.16 12.76
C GLY A 10 -1.03 -2.20 11.72
N ALA A 11 -2.10 -1.93 10.97
CA ALA A 11 -2.60 -2.73 9.85
C ALA A 11 -2.33 -2.05 8.50
N GLY A 12 -1.18 -1.39 8.38
CA GLY A 12 -0.59 -1.04 7.08
C GLY A 12 0.02 -2.24 6.39
N ILE A 13 0.68 -2.03 5.25
CA ILE A 13 1.30 -3.11 4.46
C ILE A 13 2.29 -3.95 5.28
N THR A 14 3.11 -3.31 6.11
CA THR A 14 4.10 -3.98 6.96
C THR A 14 3.42 -4.92 7.96
N GLY A 15 2.48 -4.41 8.76
CA GLY A 15 1.78 -5.23 9.75
C GLY A 15 0.92 -6.32 9.12
N ALA A 16 0.27 -6.03 7.99
CA ALA A 16 -0.51 -7.01 7.25
C ALA A 16 0.35 -8.16 6.68
N ALA A 17 1.54 -7.85 6.14
CA ALA A 17 2.46 -8.86 5.63
C ALA A 17 3.02 -9.73 6.77
N ILE A 18 3.43 -9.12 7.89
CA ILE A 18 3.89 -9.83 9.09
C ILE A 18 2.79 -10.74 9.64
N ALA A 19 1.56 -10.23 9.74
CA ALA A 19 0.43 -11.02 10.22
C ALA A 19 0.16 -12.24 9.32
N ARG A 20 0.19 -12.07 8.00
CA ARG A 20 0.03 -13.18 7.07
C ARG A 20 1.15 -14.21 7.21
N GLU A 21 2.41 -13.76 7.28
CA GLU A 21 3.56 -14.66 7.46
C GLU A 21 3.43 -15.48 8.76
N LEU A 22 3.09 -14.84 9.87
CA LEU A 22 2.90 -15.51 11.16
C LEU A 22 1.67 -16.43 11.19
N SER A 23 0.66 -16.17 10.35
CA SER A 23 -0.54 -17.01 10.26
C SER A 23 -0.28 -18.42 9.70
N GLY A 24 0.89 -18.65 9.12
CA GLY A 24 1.38 -19.99 8.74
C GLY A 24 1.75 -20.89 9.93
N PHE A 25 1.78 -20.35 11.15
CA PHE A 25 2.20 -21.03 12.36
C PHE A 25 1.09 -21.09 13.41
N LYS A 26 1.18 -22.02 14.37
CA LYS A 26 0.23 -22.19 15.47
C LYS A 26 0.40 -21.10 16.52
N LEU A 27 0.10 -19.86 16.14
CA LEU A 27 0.24 -18.67 16.98
C LEU A 27 -1.10 -17.97 17.18
N LYS A 28 -1.33 -17.44 18.39
CA LYS A 28 -2.38 -16.45 18.64
C LYS A 28 -1.86 -15.06 18.31
N THR A 29 -2.14 -14.59 17.11
CA THR A 29 -1.71 -13.26 16.64
C THR A 29 -2.88 -12.27 16.65
N LEU A 30 -2.64 -11.07 17.16
CA LEU A 30 -3.60 -9.96 17.15
C LEU A 30 -2.98 -8.73 16.48
N ILE A 31 -3.74 -8.10 15.59
CA ILE A 31 -3.44 -6.79 15.01
C ILE A 31 -4.31 -5.72 15.67
N LEU A 32 -3.68 -4.66 16.18
CA LEU A 32 -4.35 -3.46 16.68
C LEU A 32 -4.15 -2.32 15.68
N GLU A 33 -5.24 -1.82 15.10
CA GLU A 33 -5.25 -0.70 14.14
C GLU A 33 -6.07 0.46 14.71
N LYS A 34 -5.51 1.68 14.65
CA LYS A 34 -6.17 2.89 15.17
C LYS A 34 -7.28 3.39 14.25
N GLU A 35 -7.13 3.20 12.94
CA GLU A 35 -8.09 3.65 11.93
C GLU A 35 -9.32 2.72 11.88
N ALA A 36 -10.41 3.17 11.26
CA ALA A 36 -11.64 2.38 11.12
C ALA A 36 -11.46 1.12 10.27
N GLU A 37 -10.51 1.13 9.34
CA GLU A 37 -10.16 -0.02 8.50
C GLU A 37 -8.63 -0.14 8.31
N ALA A 38 -8.18 -1.33 7.94
CA ALA A 38 -6.80 -1.55 7.52
C ALA A 38 -6.43 -0.67 6.30
N ALA A 39 -5.13 -0.47 6.09
CA ALA A 39 -4.56 0.38 5.03
C ALA A 39 -4.83 1.89 5.16
N PHE A 40 -5.64 2.36 6.12
CA PHE A 40 -6.06 3.77 6.19
C PHE A 40 -4.96 4.76 6.63
N GLY A 41 -3.77 4.28 6.98
CA GLY A 41 -2.55 5.08 7.16
C GLY A 41 -1.78 5.34 5.87
N VAL A 42 -0.44 5.28 5.94
CA VAL A 42 0.48 5.56 4.82
C VAL A 42 0.25 4.64 3.61
N SER A 43 -0.14 3.38 3.85
CA SER A 43 -0.22 2.35 2.79
C SER A 43 -1.26 2.61 1.71
N LYS A 44 -2.24 3.51 1.91
CA LYS A 44 -3.17 3.92 0.84
C LYS A 44 -2.61 5.03 -0.06
N SER A 45 -1.65 5.80 0.43
CA SER A 45 -1.17 7.03 -0.21
C SER A 45 0.25 6.83 -0.77
N ASN A 46 0.34 6.06 -1.85
CA ASN A 46 1.58 5.83 -2.60
C ASN A 46 1.26 5.42 -4.04
N SER A 47 2.29 5.39 -4.87
CA SER A 47 2.14 5.11 -6.30
C SER A 47 1.82 3.65 -6.66
N GLY A 48 1.77 2.72 -5.71
CA GLY A 48 1.42 1.31 -6.01
C GLY A 48 2.47 0.57 -6.83
N ILE A 49 3.73 1.03 -6.82
CA ILE A 49 4.82 0.44 -7.60
C ILE A 49 5.42 -0.76 -6.85
N ILE A 50 5.62 -1.84 -7.58
CA ILE A 50 6.47 -2.97 -7.24
C ILE A 50 7.84 -2.71 -7.88
N HIS A 51 8.76 -2.13 -7.10
CA HIS A 51 10.07 -1.72 -7.58
C HIS A 51 10.98 -2.92 -7.85
N ALA A 52 11.90 -2.77 -8.80
CA ALA A 52 12.92 -3.79 -9.07
C ALA A 52 14.06 -3.81 -8.05
N GLY A 53 14.38 -2.66 -7.44
CA GLY A 53 15.47 -2.50 -6.48
C GLY A 53 16.60 -1.57 -6.92
N THR A 54 16.68 -1.25 -8.22
CA THR A 54 17.80 -0.55 -8.91
C THR A 54 18.14 0.87 -8.41
N GLN A 55 17.22 1.56 -7.73
CA GLN A 55 17.42 2.95 -7.25
C GLN A 55 17.62 3.01 -5.72
N ASN A 56 18.35 2.04 -5.17
CA ASN A 56 18.73 1.99 -3.76
C ASN A 56 20.22 1.66 -3.63
N ASP A 57 20.84 2.03 -2.52
CA ASP A 57 22.19 1.58 -2.17
C ASP A 57 22.24 0.04 -2.12
N PRO A 58 23.08 -0.63 -2.94
CA PRO A 58 23.20 -2.09 -2.97
C PRO A 58 23.56 -2.72 -1.62
N GLY A 59 24.26 -2.00 -0.74
CA GLY A 59 24.62 -2.49 0.60
C GLY A 59 23.49 -2.43 1.62
N SER A 60 22.38 -1.77 1.31
CA SER A 60 21.30 -1.51 2.26
C SER A 60 20.33 -2.68 2.44
N LEU A 61 19.77 -2.80 3.64
CA LEU A 61 18.71 -3.76 3.97
C LEU A 61 17.49 -3.54 3.07
N LYS A 62 17.11 -2.27 2.82
CA LYS A 62 15.99 -1.92 1.94
C LYS A 62 16.17 -2.43 0.51
N ALA A 63 17.39 -2.40 -0.05
CA ALA A 63 17.65 -2.84 -1.41
C ALA A 63 17.45 -4.36 -1.52
N ARG A 64 18.08 -5.10 -0.61
CA ARG A 64 17.98 -6.56 -0.55
C ARG A 64 16.54 -7.04 -0.34
N LEU A 65 15.81 -6.44 0.62
CA LEU A 65 14.41 -6.79 0.87
C LEU A 65 13.48 -6.35 -0.27
N CYS A 66 13.83 -5.29 -1.01
CA CYS A 66 13.06 -4.87 -2.19
C CYS A 66 13.12 -5.92 -3.30
N VAL A 67 14.32 -6.41 -3.64
CA VAL A 67 14.50 -7.42 -4.70
C VAL A 67 13.79 -8.71 -4.30
N GLU A 68 14.00 -9.19 -3.08
CA GLU A 68 13.31 -10.37 -2.58
C GLU A 68 11.79 -10.16 -2.58
N GLY A 69 11.32 -9.02 -2.07
CA GLY A 69 9.90 -8.69 -2.04
C GLY A 69 9.25 -8.65 -3.42
N ASN A 70 9.91 -8.07 -4.42
CA ASN A 70 9.46 -8.08 -5.82
C ASN A 70 9.25 -9.53 -6.30
N ARG A 71 10.27 -10.38 -6.10
CA ARG A 71 10.24 -11.78 -6.49
C ARG A 71 9.08 -12.52 -5.81
N LEU A 72 8.89 -12.34 -4.50
CA LEU A 72 7.79 -12.98 -3.75
C LEU A 72 6.41 -12.53 -4.21
N ILE A 73 6.27 -11.25 -4.58
CA ILE A 73 5.01 -10.74 -5.12
C ILE A 73 4.72 -11.39 -6.47
N HIS A 74 5.72 -11.42 -7.35
CA HIS A 74 5.61 -11.97 -8.70
C HIS A 74 5.32 -13.48 -8.69
N ASP A 75 6.16 -14.27 -8.01
CA ASP A 75 6.18 -15.73 -8.13
C ASP A 75 5.09 -16.44 -7.29
N GLU A 76 4.69 -15.80 -6.18
CA GLU A 76 3.84 -16.42 -5.17
C GLU A 76 2.57 -15.59 -4.92
N LEU A 77 2.71 -14.39 -4.34
CA LEU A 77 1.58 -13.70 -3.72
C LEU A 77 0.56 -13.18 -4.72
N ALA A 78 0.98 -12.72 -5.90
CA ALA A 78 0.05 -12.19 -6.89
C ALA A 78 -1.01 -13.22 -7.28
N ARG A 79 -0.58 -14.45 -7.58
CA ARG A 79 -1.46 -15.58 -7.88
C ARG A 79 -2.20 -16.03 -6.63
N ASP A 80 -1.48 -16.31 -5.55
CA ASP A 80 -2.05 -16.93 -4.36
C ASP A 80 -3.13 -16.06 -3.71
N LEU A 81 -2.98 -14.74 -3.78
CA LEU A 81 -3.92 -13.79 -3.21
C LEU A 81 -4.88 -13.20 -4.24
N GLY A 82 -4.82 -13.59 -5.51
CA GLY A 82 -5.69 -13.06 -6.56
C GLY A 82 -5.52 -11.55 -6.75
N LEU A 83 -4.29 -11.05 -6.72
CA LEU A 83 -3.98 -9.64 -6.90
C LEU A 83 -3.89 -9.28 -8.38
N ASN A 84 -4.31 -8.07 -8.74
CA ASN A 84 -4.08 -7.52 -10.07
C ASN A 84 -2.70 -6.87 -10.13
N PHE A 85 -1.66 -7.70 -10.15
CA PHE A 85 -0.29 -7.27 -10.38
C PHE A 85 0.00 -7.26 -11.88
N ILE A 86 0.55 -6.16 -12.38
CA ILE A 86 0.91 -5.99 -13.80
C ILE A 86 2.41 -5.69 -13.87
N ARG A 87 3.18 -6.58 -14.49
CA ARG A 87 4.60 -6.36 -14.80
C ARG A 87 4.71 -5.54 -16.08
N CYS A 88 4.68 -4.22 -15.93
CA CYS A 88 4.75 -3.27 -17.03
C CYS A 88 6.16 -2.73 -17.29
N GLY A 89 7.15 -3.08 -16.47
CA GLY A 89 8.49 -2.53 -16.54
C GLY A 89 8.58 -1.06 -16.12
N GLN A 90 9.81 -0.58 -16.00
CA GLN A 90 10.16 0.78 -15.63
C GLN A 90 11.23 1.33 -16.60
N LEU A 91 11.15 2.63 -16.89
CA LEU A 91 12.14 3.39 -17.64
C LEU A 91 12.69 4.50 -16.74
N ILE A 92 14.01 4.53 -16.57
CA ILE A 92 14.72 5.66 -15.93
C ILE A 92 15.30 6.51 -17.06
N VAL A 93 14.68 7.63 -17.34
CA VAL A 93 14.96 8.46 -18.52
C VAL A 93 16.03 9.52 -18.26
N VAL A 94 16.80 9.82 -19.30
CA VAL A 94 17.77 10.93 -19.34
C VAL A 94 17.41 11.93 -20.44
N PHE A 95 17.79 13.19 -20.22
CA PHE A 95 17.55 14.29 -21.15
C PHE A 95 18.80 14.74 -21.89
N ASP A 96 19.98 14.40 -21.39
CA ASP A 96 21.27 14.60 -22.04
C ASP A 96 21.99 13.25 -22.09
N LEU A 97 22.62 12.93 -23.23
CA LEU A 97 23.41 11.70 -23.38
C LEU A 97 24.66 11.70 -22.50
N LYS A 98 25.09 12.86 -21.98
CA LYS A 98 26.14 12.95 -20.96
C LYS A 98 25.78 12.23 -19.66
N ASP A 99 24.50 11.98 -19.41
CA ASP A 99 24.01 11.28 -18.21
C ASP A 99 24.01 9.74 -18.36
N LEU A 100 24.42 9.19 -19.51
CA LEU A 100 24.50 7.74 -19.73
C LEU A 100 25.35 7.01 -18.67
N PRO A 101 26.51 7.52 -18.21
CA PRO A 101 27.29 6.86 -17.16
C PRO A 101 26.53 6.64 -15.84
N GLU A 102 25.56 7.50 -15.51
CA GLU A 102 24.70 7.31 -14.35
C GLU A 102 23.72 6.15 -14.54
N LEU A 103 23.18 5.98 -15.76
CA LEU A 103 22.36 4.80 -16.09
C LEU A 103 23.17 3.51 -16.02
N GLU A 104 24.41 3.51 -16.53
CA GLU A 104 25.33 2.36 -16.44
C GLU A 104 25.69 2.03 -14.99
N LYS A 105 25.82 3.04 -14.12
CA LYS A 105 26.00 2.81 -12.68
C LYS A 105 24.77 2.15 -12.07
N ILE A 106 23.58 2.71 -12.29
CA ILE A 106 22.32 2.14 -11.79
C ILE A 106 22.11 0.70 -12.32
N GLN A 107 22.49 0.45 -13.57
CA GLN A 107 22.46 -0.89 -14.16
C GLN A 107 23.37 -1.86 -13.39
N ARG A 108 24.66 -1.54 -13.23
CA ARG A 108 25.62 -2.39 -12.51
C ARG A 108 25.22 -2.64 -11.05
N ASP A 109 24.73 -1.60 -10.37
CA ASP A 109 24.23 -1.70 -9.00
C ASP A 109 23.01 -2.64 -8.93
N GLY A 110 22.11 -2.54 -9.90
CA GLY A 110 20.95 -3.43 -10.06
C GLY A 110 21.35 -4.88 -10.34
N GLU A 111 22.31 -5.11 -11.24
CA GLU A 111 22.82 -6.45 -11.58
C GLU A 111 23.49 -7.10 -10.35
N THR A 112 24.25 -6.33 -9.57
CA THR A 112 24.87 -6.79 -8.30
C THR A 112 23.82 -7.24 -7.29
N LEU A 113 22.65 -6.61 -7.30
CA LEU A 113 21.50 -6.97 -6.47
C LEU A 113 20.68 -8.15 -7.03
N GLY A 114 21.05 -8.69 -8.20
CA GLY A 114 20.34 -9.79 -8.87
C GLY A 114 19.13 -9.34 -9.69
N VAL A 115 19.05 -8.08 -10.10
CA VAL A 115 17.99 -7.60 -11.00
C VAL A 115 18.35 -7.97 -12.44
N GLU A 116 17.56 -8.87 -13.03
CA GLU A 116 17.81 -9.39 -14.38
C GLU A 116 17.15 -8.54 -15.48
N GLY A 117 17.71 -8.63 -16.69
CA GLY A 117 17.14 -8.06 -17.92
C GLY A 117 17.23 -6.54 -18.04
N LEU A 118 18.13 -5.91 -17.28
CA LEU A 118 18.41 -4.49 -17.37
C LEU A 118 19.03 -4.15 -18.73
N GLN A 119 18.54 -3.09 -19.37
CA GLN A 119 19.02 -2.69 -20.69
C GLN A 119 18.96 -1.18 -20.86
N ILE A 120 20.06 -0.55 -21.29
CA ILE A 120 20.03 0.83 -21.77
C ILE A 120 19.39 0.83 -23.17
N VAL A 121 18.34 1.62 -23.33
CA VAL A 121 17.54 1.75 -24.56
C VAL A 121 17.65 3.15 -25.12
N ASP A 122 17.71 3.24 -26.45
CA ASP A 122 17.88 4.49 -27.18
C ASP A 122 16.54 5.15 -27.53
N ARG A 123 16.61 6.30 -28.20
CA ARG A 123 15.44 7.05 -28.67
C ARG A 123 14.56 6.24 -29.62
N LEU A 124 15.12 5.36 -30.45
CA LEU A 124 14.34 4.57 -31.41
C LEU A 124 13.46 3.56 -30.67
N TRP A 125 14.02 2.86 -29.69
CA TRP A 125 13.27 1.96 -28.83
C TRP A 125 12.17 2.71 -28.06
N LEU A 126 12.51 3.89 -27.49
CA LEU A 126 11.56 4.71 -26.74
C LEU A 126 10.38 5.16 -27.59
N ASN A 127 10.60 5.61 -28.83
CA ASN A 127 9.51 6.01 -29.73
C ASN A 127 8.56 4.84 -30.06
N ALA A 128 9.09 3.61 -30.17
CA ALA A 128 8.30 2.43 -30.48
C ALA A 128 7.46 1.92 -29.29
N HIS A 129 7.98 2.07 -28.06
CA HIS A 129 7.35 1.51 -26.85
C HIS A 129 6.63 2.56 -25.98
N GLU A 130 7.03 3.82 -26.08
CA GLU A 130 6.49 4.96 -25.33
C GLU A 130 6.30 6.20 -26.22
N PRO A 131 5.36 6.14 -27.18
CA PRO A 131 5.13 7.24 -28.13
C PRO A 131 4.66 8.55 -27.46
N GLY A 132 4.25 8.49 -26.18
CA GLY A 132 3.87 9.66 -25.39
C GLY A 132 5.06 10.49 -24.86
N LEU A 133 6.30 9.98 -24.92
CA LEU A 133 7.46 10.68 -24.39
C LEU A 133 7.81 11.94 -25.18
N GLY A 134 8.18 12.98 -24.45
CA GLY A 134 8.61 14.27 -24.98
C GLY A 134 9.91 14.15 -25.80
N PRO A 135 10.17 15.09 -26.72
CA PRO A 135 11.35 15.08 -27.60
C PRO A 135 12.68 15.24 -26.85
N GLU A 136 12.66 15.80 -25.63
CA GLU A 136 13.85 16.00 -24.82
C GLU A 136 14.42 14.70 -24.25
N VAL A 137 13.62 13.64 -24.12
CA VAL A 137 14.07 12.36 -23.56
C VAL A 137 14.97 11.61 -24.56
N GLN A 138 16.25 11.43 -24.26
CA GLN A 138 17.23 10.91 -25.23
C GLN A 138 17.44 9.40 -25.14
N ALA A 139 17.47 8.85 -23.93
CA ALA A 139 17.71 7.43 -23.66
C ALA A 139 17.08 7.05 -22.31
N ALA A 140 17.05 5.76 -21.99
CA ALA A 140 16.62 5.29 -20.68
C ALA A 140 17.29 3.98 -20.26
N LEU A 141 17.30 3.70 -18.96
CA LEU A 141 17.48 2.34 -18.46
C LEU A 141 16.11 1.66 -18.37
N TYR A 142 15.92 0.61 -19.15
CA TYR A 142 14.77 -0.29 -19.07
C TYR A 142 14.97 -1.35 -17.99
N VAL A 143 13.94 -1.49 -17.17
CA VAL A 143 13.91 -2.35 -15.98
C VAL A 143 12.65 -3.24 -16.05
N PRO A 144 12.75 -4.46 -16.60
CA PRO A 144 11.57 -5.28 -16.93
C PRO A 144 10.84 -5.85 -15.71
N SER A 145 11.54 -6.04 -14.59
CA SER A 145 10.98 -6.69 -13.40
C SER A 145 10.05 -5.78 -12.57
N ALA A 146 10.01 -4.48 -12.87
CA ALA A 146 9.13 -3.53 -12.20
C ALA A 146 7.66 -3.72 -12.62
N GLY A 147 6.75 -3.34 -11.73
CA GLY A 147 5.32 -3.44 -12.01
C GLY A 147 4.45 -2.58 -11.11
N ILE A 148 3.15 -2.74 -11.25
CA ILE A 148 2.13 -1.94 -10.57
C ILE A 148 1.11 -2.86 -9.92
N ILE A 149 0.59 -2.41 -8.78
CA ILE A 149 -0.45 -3.08 -8.01
C ILE A 149 -1.35 -2.03 -7.34
N SER A 150 -2.54 -2.44 -6.90
CA SER A 150 -3.38 -1.61 -6.04
C SER A 150 -2.87 -1.75 -4.59
N PRO A 151 -2.33 -0.69 -3.98
CA PRO A 151 -1.63 -0.82 -2.69
C PRO A 151 -2.59 -1.18 -1.54
N TYR A 152 -3.78 -0.58 -1.51
CA TYR A 152 -4.81 -0.89 -0.51
C TYR A 152 -5.41 -2.29 -0.71
N ARG A 153 -5.66 -2.74 -1.95
CA ARG A 153 -6.13 -4.12 -2.18
C ARG A 153 -5.07 -5.16 -1.83
N PHE A 154 -3.78 -4.83 -1.95
CA PHE A 154 -2.72 -5.70 -1.47
C PHE A 154 -2.77 -5.87 0.04
N VAL A 155 -2.91 -4.77 0.80
CA VAL A 155 -3.12 -4.83 2.26
C VAL A 155 -4.37 -5.65 2.61
N TYR A 156 -5.51 -5.40 1.96
CA TYR A 156 -6.74 -6.16 2.22
C TYR A 156 -6.57 -7.65 1.94
N ALA A 157 -5.83 -8.01 0.89
CA ALA A 157 -5.57 -9.41 0.58
C ALA A 157 -4.75 -10.13 1.63
N LEU A 158 -3.72 -9.45 2.14
CA LEU A 158 -2.90 -9.97 3.23
C LEU A 158 -3.72 -10.14 4.50
N ILE A 159 -4.52 -9.13 4.88
CA ILE A 159 -5.38 -9.14 6.05
C ILE A 159 -6.46 -10.22 5.95
N GLU A 160 -7.22 -10.27 4.86
CA GLU A 160 -8.29 -11.26 4.65
C GLU A 160 -7.73 -12.69 4.73
N ASN A 161 -6.56 -12.92 4.15
CA ASN A 161 -5.89 -14.21 4.21
C ASN A 161 -5.36 -14.53 5.61
N ALA A 162 -4.77 -13.56 6.32
CA ALA A 162 -4.32 -13.73 7.71
C ALA A 162 -5.50 -14.06 8.64
N VAL A 163 -6.63 -13.34 8.51
CA VAL A 163 -7.86 -13.57 9.28
C VAL A 163 -8.45 -14.94 8.99
N LYS A 164 -8.47 -15.37 7.72
CA LYS A 164 -8.88 -16.73 7.34
C LYS A 164 -8.01 -17.81 8.00
N ASN A 165 -6.75 -17.48 8.29
CA ASN A 165 -5.80 -18.33 9.02
C ASN A 165 -5.80 -18.11 10.55
N GLY A 166 -6.80 -17.41 11.10
CA GLY A 166 -7.01 -17.29 12.55
C GLY A 166 -6.37 -16.07 13.20
N VAL A 167 -5.78 -15.14 12.45
CA VAL A 167 -5.31 -13.86 13.00
C VAL A 167 -6.52 -12.99 13.39
N GLU A 168 -6.46 -12.41 14.58
CA GLU A 168 -7.46 -11.45 15.02
C GLU A 168 -7.09 -10.03 14.54
N LEU A 169 -8.04 -9.32 13.94
CA LEU A 169 -7.90 -7.91 13.60
C LEU A 169 -8.87 -7.08 14.44
N LYS A 170 -8.37 -6.05 15.12
CA LYS A 170 -9.18 -5.03 15.78
C LYS A 170 -8.86 -3.63 15.25
N THR A 171 -9.78 -3.09 14.45
CA THR A 171 -9.74 -1.69 13.97
C THR A 171 -10.39 -0.75 14.98
N SER A 172 -10.17 0.56 14.86
CA SER A 172 -10.57 1.55 15.88
C SER A 172 -10.03 1.23 17.29
N HIS A 173 -8.88 0.55 17.37
CA HIS A 173 -8.17 0.19 18.60
C HIS A 173 -6.82 0.89 18.65
N LYS A 174 -6.84 2.20 18.90
CA LYS A 174 -5.61 2.97 19.09
C LYS A 174 -4.92 2.52 20.38
N VAL A 175 -3.66 2.09 20.26
CA VAL A 175 -2.81 1.81 21.42
C VAL A 175 -2.47 3.13 22.12
N THR A 176 -2.72 3.20 23.43
CA THR A 176 -2.51 4.41 24.25
C THR A 176 -1.54 4.19 25.40
N ALA A 177 -1.29 2.95 25.81
CA ALA A 177 -0.29 2.62 26.81
C ALA A 177 0.28 1.21 26.59
N ILE A 178 1.56 1.03 26.90
CA ILE A 178 2.25 -0.26 26.91
C ILE A 178 2.97 -0.38 28.24
N ARG A 179 2.67 -1.42 29.00
CA ARG A 179 3.33 -1.74 30.27
C ARG A 179 4.08 -3.05 30.13
N ARG A 180 5.34 -3.04 30.55
CA ARG A 180 6.14 -4.27 30.70
C ARG A 180 5.71 -5.03 31.94
N LEU A 181 5.52 -6.33 31.79
CA LEU A 181 5.29 -7.24 32.89
C LEU A 181 6.63 -7.82 33.35
N LYS A 182 6.80 -7.97 34.66
CA LYS A 182 8.08 -8.40 35.26
C LYS A 182 8.34 -9.89 35.10
N ASP A 183 7.29 -10.72 35.08
CA ASP A 183 7.40 -12.18 35.05
C ASP A 183 6.34 -12.85 34.15
N GLY A 184 6.69 -14.00 33.55
CA GLY A 184 5.79 -14.90 32.82
C GLY A 184 5.93 -14.90 31.29
N LYS A 185 5.16 -15.77 30.63
CA LYS A 185 5.14 -15.93 29.15
C LYS A 185 4.69 -14.64 28.43
N HIS A 186 3.89 -13.79 29.09
CA HIS A 186 3.42 -12.52 28.54
C HIS A 186 4.23 -11.36 29.10
N ARG A 187 5.04 -10.72 28.23
CA ARG A 187 5.97 -9.65 28.58
C ARG A 187 5.33 -8.26 28.49
N PHE A 188 4.22 -8.14 27.76
CA PHE A 188 3.55 -6.87 27.48
C PHE A 188 2.09 -6.89 27.90
N GLU A 189 1.65 -5.78 28.47
CA GLU A 189 0.26 -5.39 28.60
C GLU A 189 0.00 -4.14 27.74
N VAL A 190 -0.85 -4.27 26.73
CA VAL A 190 -1.13 -3.24 25.73
C VAL A 190 -2.55 -2.74 25.94
N THR A 191 -2.68 -1.44 26.22
CA THR A 191 -3.98 -0.78 26.36
C THR A 191 -4.39 -0.16 25.03
N ALA A 192 -5.54 -0.54 24.50
CA ALA A 192 -6.10 0.03 23.28
C ALA A 192 -7.62 0.17 23.38
N SER A 193 -8.15 1.37 23.09
CA SER A 193 -9.58 1.71 23.18
C SER A 193 -10.25 1.22 24.48
N GLY A 194 -9.60 1.49 25.62
CA GLY A 194 -10.10 1.13 26.96
C GLY A 194 -10.01 -0.36 27.31
N LYS A 195 -9.46 -1.20 26.44
CA LYS A 195 -9.27 -2.65 26.66
C LYS A 195 -7.80 -2.99 26.84
N ILE A 196 -7.55 -4.04 27.61
CA ILE A 196 -6.21 -4.56 27.91
C ILE A 196 -5.98 -5.89 27.22
N PHE A 197 -4.88 -5.97 26.47
CA PHE A 197 -4.39 -7.15 25.77
C PHE A 197 -3.03 -7.56 26.31
N LYS A 198 -2.73 -8.86 26.37
CA LYS A 198 -1.41 -9.35 26.83
C LYS A 198 -0.70 -10.10 25.72
N ALA A 199 0.60 -9.88 25.58
CA ALA A 199 1.41 -10.54 24.55
C ALA A 199 2.76 -11.03 25.05
N GLY A 200 3.24 -12.14 24.47
CA GLY A 200 4.64 -12.56 24.61
C GLY A 200 5.59 -11.64 23.83
N PHE A 201 5.22 -11.31 22.59
CA PHE A 201 5.96 -10.42 21.70
C PHE A 201 5.09 -9.24 21.23
N LEU A 202 5.74 -8.11 21.02
CA LEU A 202 5.14 -6.90 20.48
C LEU A 202 5.89 -6.49 19.21
N VAL A 203 5.20 -6.44 18.08
CA VAL A 203 5.75 -5.98 16.80
C VAL A 203 5.22 -4.57 16.53
N ASN A 204 6.13 -3.61 16.49
CA ASN A 204 5.82 -2.23 16.16
C ASN A 204 5.89 -2.02 14.65
N ALA A 205 4.71 -1.97 14.01
CA ALA A 205 4.54 -1.66 12.59
C ALA A 205 3.71 -0.37 12.40
N ALA A 206 3.84 0.58 13.32
CA ALA A 206 2.96 1.75 13.43
C ALA A 206 3.27 2.89 12.42
N GLY A 207 4.14 2.65 11.43
CA GLY A 207 4.45 3.59 10.36
C GLY A 207 4.96 4.93 10.90
N LEU A 208 4.23 6.02 10.64
CA LEU A 208 4.58 7.38 11.09
C LEU A 208 4.74 7.49 12.61
N PHE A 209 4.09 6.62 13.38
CA PHE A 209 4.04 6.65 14.84
C PHE A 209 4.90 5.56 15.48
N ALA A 210 5.81 4.95 14.71
CA ALA A 210 6.66 3.87 15.21
C ALA A 210 7.63 4.34 16.30
N ASP A 211 8.17 5.55 16.20
CA ASP A 211 8.98 6.19 17.24
C ASP A 211 8.21 6.39 18.55
N GLU A 212 6.99 6.93 18.47
CA GLU A 212 6.11 7.14 19.61
C GLU A 212 5.71 5.82 20.28
N LEU A 213 5.41 4.78 19.49
CA LEU A 213 5.08 3.47 20.03
C LEU A 213 6.30 2.79 20.69
N SER A 214 7.48 2.93 20.10
CA SER A 214 8.72 2.41 20.68
C SER A 214 9.05 3.10 22.01
N ALA A 215 8.89 4.43 22.07
CA ALA A 215 9.05 5.20 23.30
C ALA A 215 8.03 4.78 24.37
N MET A 216 6.76 4.59 23.99
CA MET A 216 5.70 4.09 24.87
C MET A 216 6.02 2.70 25.45
N ALA A 217 6.73 1.85 24.70
CA ALA A 217 7.19 0.54 25.16
C ALA A 217 8.48 0.58 26.00
N GLY A 218 9.10 1.76 26.17
CA GLY A 218 10.34 1.94 26.95
C GLY A 218 11.63 1.85 26.12
N ALA A 219 11.56 1.95 24.79
CA ALA A 219 12.72 1.94 23.88
C ALA A 219 12.78 3.19 22.98
N PRO A 220 13.00 4.40 23.53
CA PRO A 220 13.14 5.63 22.73
C PRO A 220 14.51 5.66 22.03
N GLY A 221 14.65 4.96 20.91
CA GLY A 221 15.94 4.79 20.20
C GLY A 221 16.03 5.46 18.83
N PHE A 222 14.93 5.98 18.29
CA PHE A 222 14.87 6.59 16.96
C PHE A 222 13.72 7.59 16.86
N ARG A 223 13.71 8.41 15.80
CA ARG A 223 12.67 9.40 15.49
C ARG A 223 12.18 9.23 14.05
N ILE A 224 10.89 9.48 13.82
CA ILE A 224 10.31 9.53 12.49
C ILE A 224 10.15 11.00 12.06
N THR A 225 10.76 11.35 10.93
CA THR A 225 10.55 12.63 10.24
C THR A 225 9.71 12.37 8.99
N PRO A 226 8.46 12.84 8.92
CA PRO A 226 7.64 12.65 7.73
C PRO A 226 8.19 13.38 6.50
N ARG A 227 8.22 12.68 5.36
CA ARG A 227 8.43 13.32 4.04
C ARG A 227 7.14 13.29 3.24
N LYS A 228 6.55 14.46 3.03
CA LYS A 228 5.32 14.65 2.27
C LYS A 228 5.58 14.50 0.77
N GLY A 229 4.67 13.78 0.11
CA GLY A 229 4.61 13.69 -1.34
C GLY A 229 3.18 13.82 -1.83
N GLU A 230 2.97 14.77 -2.72
CA GLU A 230 1.67 15.06 -3.34
C GLU A 230 1.58 14.36 -4.70
N GLU A 231 0.53 13.56 -4.88
CA GLU A 231 0.26 12.80 -6.10
C GLU A 231 -1.09 13.20 -6.69
N TYR A 232 -1.17 13.14 -8.02
CA TYR A 232 -2.32 13.60 -8.80
C TYR A 232 -2.74 12.51 -9.77
N LEU A 233 -3.96 12.01 -9.61
CA LEU A 233 -4.57 11.01 -10.48
C LEU A 233 -5.23 11.68 -11.68
N LEU A 234 -4.86 11.21 -12.86
CA LEU A 234 -5.46 11.61 -14.12
C LEU A 234 -6.66 10.72 -14.46
N ASP A 235 -7.57 11.27 -15.27
CA ASP A 235 -8.73 10.58 -15.75
C ASP A 235 -8.38 9.36 -16.64
N LYS A 236 -9.18 8.29 -16.57
CA LYS A 236 -9.01 7.08 -17.38
C LYS A 236 -9.04 7.32 -18.89
N LYS A 237 -9.63 8.42 -19.36
CA LYS A 237 -9.52 8.83 -20.79
C LYS A 237 -8.06 8.97 -21.27
N ARG A 238 -7.11 9.09 -20.33
CA ARG A 238 -5.67 9.16 -20.58
C ARG A 238 -4.94 7.85 -20.29
N GLU A 239 -5.61 6.70 -20.15
CA GLU A 239 -4.99 5.42 -19.76
C GLU A 239 -3.85 4.93 -20.67
N HIS A 240 -3.76 5.46 -21.90
CA HIS A 240 -2.68 5.16 -22.84
C HIS A 240 -1.57 6.22 -22.85
N LEU A 241 -1.48 7.06 -21.81
CA LEU A 241 -0.44 8.08 -21.69
C LEU A 241 0.98 7.48 -21.59
N VAL A 242 1.10 6.34 -20.89
CA VAL A 242 2.34 5.58 -20.72
C VAL A 242 2.04 4.09 -20.71
N ASN A 243 2.98 3.27 -21.17
CA ASN A 243 2.91 1.81 -21.05
C ASN A 243 3.75 1.28 -19.87
N HIS A 244 4.83 1.97 -19.53
CA HIS A 244 5.80 1.67 -18.48
C HIS A 244 5.71 2.69 -17.33
N ILE A 245 6.37 2.38 -16.23
CA ILE A 245 6.63 3.35 -15.15
C ILE A 245 7.77 4.27 -15.59
N ILE A 246 7.53 5.57 -15.68
CA ILE A 246 8.54 6.55 -16.13
C ILE A 246 9.09 7.31 -14.93
N PHE A 247 10.42 7.24 -14.75
CA PHE A 247 11.17 8.02 -13.76
C PHE A 247 12.22 8.88 -14.47
N PRO A 248 12.51 10.10 -13.99
CA PRO A 248 13.76 10.76 -14.30
C PRO A 248 14.93 10.07 -13.57
N LEU A 249 16.16 10.48 -13.86
CA LEU A 249 17.28 10.15 -12.99
C LEU A 249 17.00 10.62 -11.54
N PRO A 250 17.32 9.78 -10.53
CA PRO A 250 17.15 10.14 -9.13
C PRO A 250 18.15 11.22 -8.70
N THR A 251 17.75 12.05 -7.75
CA THR A 251 18.64 12.93 -6.98
C THR A 251 18.99 12.27 -5.64
N ALA A 252 19.86 12.90 -4.84
CA ALA A 252 20.22 12.41 -3.51
C ALA A 252 19.00 12.21 -2.59
N ASP A 253 17.98 13.07 -2.73
CA ASP A 253 16.83 13.12 -1.83
C ASP A 253 15.54 12.49 -2.38
N SER A 254 15.47 12.24 -3.69
CA SER A 254 14.24 11.78 -4.33
C SER A 254 14.50 11.00 -5.62
N LYS A 255 13.61 10.04 -5.94
CA LYS A 255 13.55 9.41 -7.26
C LYS A 255 12.99 10.36 -8.35
N GLY A 256 12.58 11.56 -7.96
CA GLY A 256 11.95 12.55 -8.83
C GLY A 256 10.45 12.33 -9.02
N ILE A 257 9.85 13.23 -9.78
CA ILE A 257 8.45 13.16 -10.19
C ILE A 257 8.33 12.06 -11.24
N LEU A 258 7.56 11.02 -10.93
CA LEU A 258 7.26 9.89 -11.79
C LEU A 258 5.95 10.08 -12.56
N ILE A 259 5.77 9.22 -13.56
CA ILE A 259 4.51 9.02 -14.26
C ILE A 259 4.25 7.53 -14.35
N ILE A 260 3.07 7.09 -13.91
CA ILE A 260 2.65 5.70 -14.04
C ILE A 260 1.24 5.58 -14.59
N ARG A 261 0.91 4.38 -15.06
CA ARG A 261 -0.46 3.88 -15.08
C ARG A 261 -0.70 3.07 -13.81
N THR A 262 -1.76 3.36 -13.06
CA THR A 262 -2.15 2.53 -11.91
C THR A 262 -2.66 1.16 -12.38
N SER A 263 -2.67 0.16 -11.49
CA SER A 263 -3.22 -1.18 -11.80
C SER A 263 -4.71 -1.19 -12.18
N ASP A 264 -5.40 -0.06 -12.03
CA ASP A 264 -6.78 0.13 -12.42
C ASP A 264 -6.95 1.02 -13.68
N GLY A 265 -5.85 1.45 -14.31
CA GLY A 265 -5.85 2.15 -15.60
C GLY A 265 -5.69 3.67 -15.54
N ASN A 266 -6.02 4.33 -14.42
CA ASN A 266 -5.78 5.78 -14.27
C ASN A 266 -4.28 6.07 -14.34
N PRO A 267 -3.81 7.03 -15.16
CA PRO A 267 -2.48 7.56 -14.99
C PRO A 267 -2.34 8.35 -13.69
N MET A 268 -1.13 8.45 -13.17
CA MET A 268 -0.81 9.23 -11.99
C MET A 268 0.55 9.91 -12.14
N ILE A 269 0.63 11.14 -11.64
CA ILE A 269 1.85 11.94 -11.62
C ILE A 269 2.17 12.38 -10.20
N GLY A 270 3.44 12.66 -9.96
CA GLY A 270 3.97 13.00 -8.63
C GLY A 270 5.06 12.00 -8.27
N PRO A 271 5.46 11.88 -7.01
CA PRO A 271 5.14 12.78 -5.93
C PRO A 271 6.12 13.95 -5.84
N THR A 272 5.70 15.04 -5.18
CA THR A 272 6.67 15.97 -4.54
C THR A 272 7.45 15.27 -3.41
N ALA A 273 8.46 15.93 -2.86
CA ALA A 273 9.28 15.38 -1.78
C ALA A 273 9.75 16.45 -0.80
N HIS A 274 8.88 16.80 0.17
CA HIS A 274 9.14 17.86 1.16
C HIS A 274 9.10 17.31 2.58
N ASP A 275 10.16 17.51 3.35
CA ASP A 275 10.18 17.13 4.76
C ASP A 275 9.24 18.04 5.57
N THR A 276 8.52 17.45 6.52
CA THR A 276 7.57 18.18 7.39
C THR A 276 7.65 17.67 8.81
N GLY A 277 7.50 18.56 9.79
CA GLY A 277 7.44 18.21 11.20
C GLY A 277 6.08 17.62 11.63
N ASN A 278 5.07 17.67 10.76
CA ASN A 278 3.70 17.31 11.10
C ASN A 278 3.29 15.95 10.51
N LYS A 279 3.11 14.93 11.37
CA LYS A 279 2.63 13.59 11.01
C LYS A 279 1.19 13.54 10.50
N ASN A 280 0.47 14.67 10.52
CA ASN A 280 -0.90 14.80 10.04
C ASN A 280 -1.04 15.74 8.83
N ASP A 281 0.05 16.27 8.27
CA ASP A 281 0.00 17.12 7.08
C ASP A 281 -0.30 16.29 5.83
N LEU A 282 -1.60 16.17 5.52
CA LEU A 282 -2.11 15.47 4.35
C LEU A 282 -2.67 16.43 3.29
N ALA A 283 -2.36 17.72 3.40
CA ALA A 283 -2.82 18.73 2.45
C ALA A 283 -1.93 18.77 1.20
N THR A 284 -2.56 18.96 0.06
CA THR A 284 -1.91 19.29 -1.22
C THR A 284 -1.90 20.81 -1.41
N THR A 285 -0.94 21.35 -2.15
CA THR A 285 -0.85 22.80 -2.39
C THR A 285 -0.76 23.14 -3.88
N ASP A 286 -1.05 24.39 -4.23
CA ASP A 286 -0.91 24.87 -5.62
C ASP A 286 0.56 24.85 -6.07
N GLU A 287 1.50 25.10 -5.16
CA GLU A 287 2.93 24.98 -5.42
C GLU A 287 3.34 23.53 -5.71
N GLY A 288 2.86 22.58 -4.89
CA GLY A 288 3.12 21.15 -5.10
C GLY A 288 2.54 20.62 -6.42
N LEU A 289 1.36 21.13 -6.80
CA LEU A 289 0.76 20.85 -8.11
C LEU A 289 1.61 21.44 -9.25
N ALA A 290 2.06 22.69 -9.13
CA ALA A 290 2.88 23.34 -10.15
C ALA A 290 4.23 22.63 -10.33
N GLU A 291 4.89 22.25 -9.24
CA GLU A 291 6.12 21.44 -9.22
C GLU A 291 5.90 20.10 -9.96
N THR A 292 4.85 19.38 -9.58
CA THR A 292 4.52 18.07 -10.16
C THR A 292 4.23 18.17 -11.66
N LEU A 293 3.42 19.14 -12.08
CA LEU A 293 3.11 19.37 -13.49
C LEU A 293 4.35 19.75 -14.29
N LYS A 294 5.26 20.56 -13.73
CA LYS A 294 6.51 20.94 -14.39
C LYS A 294 7.39 19.71 -14.63
N GLY A 295 7.59 18.86 -13.62
CA GLY A 295 8.39 17.64 -13.76
C GLY A 295 7.76 16.63 -14.73
N ALA A 296 6.46 16.40 -14.62
CA ALA A 296 5.75 15.47 -15.48
C ALA A 296 5.75 15.92 -16.96
N ARG A 297 5.53 17.21 -17.23
CA ARG A 297 5.49 17.75 -18.61
C ARG A 297 6.83 17.71 -19.33
N ARG A 298 7.94 17.73 -18.58
CA ARG A 298 9.27 17.55 -19.17
C ARG A 298 9.41 16.16 -19.81
N MET A 299 8.83 15.13 -19.19
CA MET A 299 8.83 13.78 -19.73
C MET A 299 7.68 13.54 -20.71
N ILE A 300 6.49 14.10 -20.47
CA ILE A 300 5.28 13.91 -21.28
C ILE A 300 4.53 15.24 -21.44
N PRO A 301 4.82 16.01 -22.50
CA PRO A 301 4.29 17.37 -22.70
C PRO A 301 2.77 17.45 -22.81
N SER A 302 2.10 16.36 -23.20
CA SER A 302 0.64 16.32 -23.40
C SER A 302 -0.18 16.34 -22.11
N ILE A 303 0.46 16.23 -20.94
CA ILE A 303 -0.21 16.25 -19.64
C ILE A 303 -0.79 17.64 -19.32
N SER A 304 -2.10 17.69 -19.06
CA SER A 304 -2.81 18.91 -18.70
C SER A 304 -3.33 18.88 -17.25
N LYS A 305 -3.39 20.05 -16.61
CA LYS A 305 -4.08 20.22 -15.30
C LYS A 305 -5.54 19.77 -15.38
N SER A 306 -6.19 19.94 -16.55
CA SER A 306 -7.57 19.52 -16.79
C SER A 306 -7.78 18.00 -16.84
N ASP A 307 -6.70 17.21 -16.87
CA ASP A 307 -6.78 15.75 -16.82
C ASP A 307 -6.90 15.22 -15.39
N ILE A 308 -6.57 16.04 -14.37
CA ILE A 308 -6.59 15.65 -12.96
C ILE A 308 -8.03 15.50 -12.49
N ILE A 309 -8.33 14.34 -11.89
CA ILE A 309 -9.62 14.07 -11.24
C ILE A 309 -9.48 13.93 -9.72
N ALA A 310 -8.33 13.49 -9.22
CA ALA A 310 -8.12 13.35 -7.78
C ALA A 310 -6.69 13.74 -7.41
N TYR A 311 -6.50 14.12 -6.17
CA TYR A 311 -5.21 14.47 -5.60
C TYR A 311 -5.16 14.00 -4.15
N PHE A 312 -3.98 13.65 -3.68
CA PHE A 312 -3.75 13.26 -2.30
C PHE A 312 -2.30 13.51 -1.92
N ALA A 313 -2.04 13.66 -0.63
CA ALA A 313 -0.70 13.60 -0.08
C ALA A 313 -0.49 12.30 0.70
N GLY A 314 0.72 11.75 0.59
CA GLY A 314 1.25 10.69 1.43
C GLY A 314 2.42 11.18 2.26
N LEU A 315 2.57 10.62 3.47
CA LEU A 315 3.69 10.93 4.36
C LEU A 315 4.56 9.69 4.50
N ARG A 316 5.80 9.75 4.01
CA ARG A 316 6.78 8.66 4.18
C ARG A 316 7.35 8.71 5.60
N PRO A 317 7.37 7.59 6.33
CA PRO A 317 7.95 7.54 7.67
C PRO A 317 9.48 7.40 7.58
N VAL A 318 10.20 8.51 7.44
CA VAL A 318 11.68 8.48 7.29
C VAL A 318 12.35 8.30 8.64
N CYS A 319 13.32 7.38 8.71
CA CYS A 319 14.21 7.15 9.84
C CYS A 319 15.61 6.81 9.31
N GLY A 320 16.42 7.83 9.01
CA GLY A 320 17.69 7.63 8.30
C GLY A 320 17.48 7.18 6.84
N HIS A 321 18.50 6.54 6.26
CA HIS A 321 18.51 6.16 4.83
C HIS A 321 18.02 4.73 4.54
N ASP A 322 17.99 3.86 5.56
CA ASP A 322 17.66 2.44 5.45
C ASP A 322 16.48 2.06 6.36
N PHE A 323 15.93 0.85 6.22
CA PHE A 323 14.91 0.33 7.11
C PHE A 323 15.47 0.01 8.49
N LEU A 324 14.73 0.36 9.54
CA LEU A 324 15.05 -0.02 10.92
C LEU A 324 14.20 -1.23 11.28
N ILE A 325 14.79 -2.43 11.22
CA ILE A 325 14.14 -3.69 11.57
C ILE A 325 15.02 -4.43 12.56
N ARG A 326 14.64 -4.42 13.84
CA ARG A 326 15.44 -5.06 14.89
C ARG A 326 14.62 -5.41 16.13
N HIS A 327 15.12 -6.36 16.89
CA HIS A 327 14.72 -6.58 18.28
C HIS A 327 15.39 -5.53 19.19
N GLU A 328 14.70 -5.09 20.23
CA GLU A 328 15.23 -4.17 21.23
C GLU A 328 15.73 -4.92 22.47
N GLU A 329 17.05 -5.01 22.64
CA GLU A 329 17.68 -5.73 23.76
C GLU A 329 17.21 -5.24 25.14
N LYS A 330 17.03 -3.92 25.28
CA LYS A 330 16.55 -3.30 26.54
C LYS A 330 15.07 -3.59 26.83
N VAL A 331 14.32 -4.01 25.82
CA VAL A 331 12.89 -4.35 25.92
C VAL A 331 12.66 -5.72 25.25
N PRO A 332 13.11 -6.83 25.88
CA PRO A 332 13.06 -8.14 25.25
C PRO A 332 11.65 -8.53 24.79
N GLY A 333 11.52 -8.87 23.50
CA GLY A 333 10.26 -9.25 22.87
C GLY A 333 9.60 -8.11 22.08
N LEU A 334 10.14 -6.89 22.15
CA LEU A 334 9.78 -5.79 21.24
C LEU A 334 10.61 -5.91 19.96
N VAL A 335 9.93 -5.93 18.82
CA VAL A 335 10.55 -5.82 17.50
C VAL A 335 10.06 -4.54 16.83
N ASN A 336 10.99 -3.64 16.55
CA ASN A 336 10.72 -2.41 15.80
C ASN A 336 10.83 -2.67 14.31
N VAL A 337 9.79 -2.27 13.56
CA VAL A 337 9.74 -2.30 12.09
C VAL A 337 9.39 -0.88 11.63
N ALA A 338 10.38 -0.01 11.68
CA ALA A 338 10.26 1.44 11.50
C ALA A 338 11.06 1.93 10.30
N GLY A 339 10.86 3.19 9.90
CA GLY A 339 11.56 3.75 8.75
C GLY A 339 11.13 3.17 7.40
N ILE A 340 9.99 2.46 7.34
CA ILE A 340 9.53 1.76 6.14
C ILE A 340 8.97 2.77 5.11
N GLN A 341 9.89 3.48 4.46
CA GLN A 341 9.67 4.35 3.31
C GLN A 341 9.66 3.55 2.00
N SER A 342 9.58 4.21 0.85
CA SER A 342 9.78 3.53 -0.46
C SER A 342 11.14 2.80 -0.46
N PRO A 343 11.22 1.51 -0.84
CA PRO A 343 10.21 0.69 -1.53
C PRO A 343 9.40 -0.26 -0.61
N GLY A 344 8.90 0.22 0.53
CA GLY A 344 8.26 -0.59 1.58
C GLY A 344 7.04 -1.41 1.15
N LEU A 345 6.27 -0.95 0.16
CA LEU A 345 5.17 -1.74 -0.43
C LEU A 345 5.71 -3.02 -1.09
N THR A 346 6.80 -2.89 -1.86
CA THR A 346 7.48 -4.00 -2.54
C THR A 346 8.15 -4.92 -1.53
N ALA A 347 8.87 -4.35 -0.56
CA ALA A 347 9.66 -5.10 0.40
C ALA A 347 8.83 -5.82 1.48
N ALA A 348 7.54 -5.49 1.63
CA ALA A 348 6.72 -5.97 2.75
C ALA A 348 6.72 -7.50 2.97
N PRO A 349 6.62 -8.35 1.94
CA PRO A 349 6.71 -9.81 2.13
C PRO A 349 8.07 -10.28 2.67
N ALA A 350 9.16 -9.70 2.17
CA ALA A 350 10.51 -10.02 2.64
C ALA A 350 10.76 -9.47 4.05
N ILE A 351 10.24 -8.26 4.36
CA ILE A 351 10.21 -7.71 5.71
C ILE A 351 9.50 -8.68 6.66
N ALA A 352 8.36 -9.25 6.25
CA ALA A 352 7.63 -10.19 7.08
C ALA A 352 8.45 -11.45 7.42
N ARG A 353 9.13 -12.05 6.43
CA ARG A 353 10.05 -13.19 6.65
C ARG A 353 11.22 -12.82 7.55
N HIS A 354 11.79 -11.62 7.36
CA HIS A 354 12.88 -11.14 8.20
C HIS A 354 12.45 -10.94 9.65
N VAL A 355 11.28 -10.33 9.89
CA VAL A 355 10.68 -10.17 11.23
C VAL A 355 10.37 -11.52 11.86
N ARG A 356 9.84 -12.49 11.09
CA ARG A 356 9.64 -13.86 11.57
C ARG A 356 10.94 -14.47 12.09
N GLY A 357 12.04 -14.34 11.34
CA GLY A 357 13.36 -14.82 11.77
C GLY A 357 13.83 -14.17 13.07
N ILE A 358 13.70 -12.84 13.18
CA ILE A 358 14.04 -12.12 14.42
C ILE A 358 13.21 -12.63 15.61
N LEU A 359 11.91 -12.87 15.42
CA LEU A 359 11.05 -13.39 16.48
C LEU A 359 11.47 -14.80 16.92
N GLU A 360 11.79 -15.68 15.95
CA GLU A 360 12.26 -17.05 16.19
C GLU A 360 13.58 -17.09 16.96
N GLU A 361 14.58 -16.31 16.51
CA GLU A 361 15.87 -16.14 17.17
C GLU A 361 15.74 -15.64 18.62
N ASN A 362 14.64 -14.94 18.92
CA ASN A 362 14.34 -14.39 20.24
C ASN A 362 13.34 -15.23 21.06
N GLY A 363 13.12 -16.48 20.65
CA GLY A 363 12.39 -17.49 21.41
C GLY A 363 10.89 -17.59 21.12
N LEU A 364 10.42 -17.05 20.00
CA LEU A 364 9.07 -17.37 19.52
C LEU A 364 9.06 -18.77 18.89
N GLU A 365 8.29 -19.68 19.47
CA GLU A 365 8.16 -21.03 18.92
C GLU A 365 7.30 -21.03 17.65
N LEU A 366 7.90 -21.45 16.53
CA LEU A 366 7.25 -21.48 15.22
C LEU A 366 6.86 -22.90 14.82
N ILE A 367 5.67 -23.34 15.24
CA ILE A 367 5.12 -24.64 14.81
C ILE A 367 4.26 -24.44 13.55
N PRO A 368 4.62 -24.97 12.37
CA PRO A 368 3.82 -24.82 11.16
C PRO A 368 2.39 -25.38 11.32
N ARG A 369 1.40 -24.70 10.73
CA ARG A 369 0.03 -25.21 10.62
C ARG A 369 -0.08 -26.17 9.44
N LYS A 370 -0.80 -27.27 9.63
CA LYS A 370 -1.12 -28.23 8.55
C LYS A 370 -2.25 -27.74 7.66
N ASP A 371 -3.11 -26.88 8.20
CA ASP A 371 -4.34 -26.37 7.60
C ASP A 371 -4.19 -24.91 7.11
N PHE A 372 -2.99 -24.49 6.74
CA PHE A 372 -2.74 -23.13 6.26
C PHE A 372 -3.45 -22.87 4.92
N HIS A 373 -4.37 -21.91 4.93
CA HIS A 373 -5.03 -21.40 3.74
C HIS A 373 -4.10 -20.44 2.99
N LYS A 374 -3.26 -21.00 2.11
CA LYS A 374 -2.35 -20.22 1.27
C LYS A 374 -3.07 -19.28 0.30
N GLN A 375 -4.20 -19.72 -0.25
CA GLN A 375 -4.92 -19.03 -1.31
C GLN A 375 -6.10 -18.17 -0.80
N ARG A 376 -6.31 -17.04 -1.46
CA ARG A 376 -7.49 -16.19 -1.34
C ARG A 376 -8.19 -16.11 -2.69
N GLU A 377 -9.50 -16.28 -2.70
CA GLU A 377 -10.31 -16.11 -3.91
C GLU A 377 -10.18 -14.68 -4.45
N LYS A 378 -10.00 -14.56 -5.78
CA LYS A 378 -9.90 -13.27 -6.45
C LYS A 378 -11.28 -12.59 -6.45
N PRO A 379 -11.41 -11.38 -5.89
CA PRO A 379 -12.66 -10.63 -5.96
C PRO A 379 -13.08 -10.36 -7.40
N VAL A 380 -14.38 -10.41 -7.66
CA VAL A 380 -14.94 -9.98 -8.95
C VAL A 380 -14.81 -8.46 -9.07
N HIS A 381 -14.30 -8.02 -10.22
CA HIS A 381 -14.25 -6.63 -10.63
C HIS A 381 -14.80 -6.53 -12.05
N LEU A 382 -16.03 -6.05 -12.21
CA LEU A 382 -16.70 -6.06 -13.51
C LEU A 382 -15.95 -5.25 -14.57
N PHE A 383 -15.31 -4.15 -14.17
CA PHE A 383 -14.48 -3.32 -15.05
C PHE A 383 -13.21 -4.03 -15.57
N GLN A 384 -12.87 -5.21 -15.07
CA GLN A 384 -11.69 -6.00 -15.48
C GLN A 384 -12.04 -7.30 -16.20
N ILE A 385 -13.32 -7.58 -16.46
CA ILE A 385 -13.74 -8.83 -17.10
C ILE A 385 -14.54 -8.56 -18.39
N PRO A 386 -14.42 -9.44 -19.40
CA PRO A 386 -15.20 -9.31 -20.63
C PRO A 386 -16.71 -9.44 -20.39
N LEU A 387 -17.50 -8.78 -21.24
CA LEU A 387 -18.97 -8.81 -21.18
C LEU A 387 -19.58 -10.22 -21.22
N SER A 388 -18.94 -11.17 -21.93
CA SER A 388 -19.38 -12.56 -21.96
C SER A 388 -19.39 -13.19 -20.56
N LYS A 389 -18.30 -13.01 -19.80
CA LYS A 389 -18.18 -13.48 -18.43
C LYS A 389 -19.11 -12.72 -17.48
N THR A 390 -19.27 -11.42 -17.68
CA THR A 390 -20.26 -10.62 -16.94
C THR A 390 -21.68 -11.18 -17.10
N ARG A 391 -22.09 -11.55 -18.32
CA ARG A 391 -23.42 -12.16 -18.56
C ARG A 391 -23.60 -13.48 -17.80
N GLU A 392 -22.56 -14.31 -17.70
CA GLU A 392 -22.61 -15.55 -16.93
C GLU A 392 -22.76 -15.29 -15.42
N LEU A 393 -22.05 -14.28 -14.90
CA LEU A 393 -22.18 -13.86 -13.51
C LEU A 393 -23.59 -13.36 -13.22
N ILE A 394 -24.17 -12.54 -14.11
CA ILE A 394 -25.55 -12.03 -13.97
C ILE A 394 -26.58 -13.17 -13.96
N LYS A 395 -26.37 -14.23 -14.75
CA LYS A 395 -27.27 -15.40 -14.73
C LYS A 395 -27.23 -16.14 -13.40
N LYS A 396 -26.07 -16.17 -12.73
CA LYS A 396 -25.89 -16.85 -11.43
C LYS A 396 -26.35 -15.98 -10.26
N GLU A 397 -26.04 -14.69 -10.33
CA GLU A 397 -26.35 -13.69 -9.32
C GLU A 397 -26.78 -12.40 -10.04
N PRO A 398 -28.11 -12.18 -10.20
CA PRO A 398 -28.65 -11.02 -10.91
C PRO A 398 -28.17 -9.67 -10.38
N ALA A 399 -27.74 -9.57 -9.11
CA ALA A 399 -27.22 -8.33 -8.53
C ALA A 399 -25.91 -7.85 -9.18
N TYR A 400 -25.18 -8.69 -9.94
CA TYR A 400 -24.08 -8.23 -10.80
C TYR A 400 -24.57 -7.36 -11.97
N GLY A 401 -25.87 -7.45 -12.34
CA GLY A 401 -26.47 -6.66 -13.41
C GLY A 401 -26.96 -5.29 -12.94
N ASP A 402 -27.13 -5.09 -11.63
CA ASP A 402 -27.51 -3.80 -11.06
C ASP A 402 -26.28 -2.90 -10.86
N ILE A 403 -25.99 -2.06 -11.86
CA ILE A 403 -24.86 -1.14 -11.80
C ILE A 403 -25.17 0.04 -10.88
N VAL A 404 -24.38 0.17 -9.82
CA VAL A 404 -24.48 1.23 -8.80
C VAL A 404 -23.55 2.39 -9.12
N CYS A 405 -22.28 2.13 -9.42
CA CYS A 405 -21.32 3.16 -9.83
C CYS A 405 -21.10 3.09 -11.34
N ARG A 406 -21.83 3.90 -12.10
CA ARG A 406 -21.76 3.88 -13.57
C ARG A 406 -20.38 4.25 -14.13
N CYS A 407 -19.71 5.25 -13.56
CA CYS A 407 -18.41 5.72 -14.06
C CYS A 407 -17.27 4.71 -13.86
N GLU A 408 -17.41 3.78 -12.92
CA GLU A 408 -16.41 2.76 -12.62
C GLU A 408 -16.90 1.34 -12.89
N LEU A 409 -18.11 1.20 -13.46
CA LEU A 409 -18.78 -0.07 -13.74
C LEU A 409 -18.79 -1.02 -12.51
N VAL A 410 -19.27 -0.52 -11.36
CA VAL A 410 -19.39 -1.31 -10.13
C VAL A 410 -20.86 -1.65 -9.86
N SER A 411 -21.12 -2.94 -9.68
CA SER A 411 -22.44 -3.52 -9.39
C SER A 411 -22.81 -3.48 -7.90
N ALA A 412 -24.09 -3.68 -7.62
CA ALA A 412 -24.59 -3.87 -6.26
C ALA A 412 -23.95 -5.09 -5.59
N GLN A 413 -23.76 -6.19 -6.33
CA GLN A 413 -23.14 -7.39 -5.79
C GLN A 413 -21.68 -7.14 -5.35
N GLU A 414 -20.88 -6.40 -6.13
CA GLU A 414 -19.50 -6.06 -5.72
C GLU A 414 -19.45 -5.24 -4.43
N ILE A 415 -20.45 -4.37 -4.20
CA ILE A 415 -20.57 -3.60 -2.95
C ILE A 415 -20.92 -4.53 -1.79
N ARG A 416 -21.91 -5.42 -1.97
CA ARG A 416 -22.29 -6.42 -0.94
C ARG A 416 -21.10 -7.33 -0.60
N ASP A 417 -20.39 -7.82 -1.61
CA ASP A 417 -19.19 -8.64 -1.43
C ASP A 417 -18.09 -7.89 -0.66
N ALA A 418 -17.90 -6.60 -0.93
CA ALA A 418 -16.94 -5.78 -0.19
C ALA A 418 -17.33 -5.64 1.30
N VAL A 419 -18.62 -5.46 1.60
CA VAL A 419 -19.13 -5.38 2.98
C VAL A 419 -18.98 -6.71 3.72
N LYS A 420 -19.32 -7.84 3.08
CA LYS A 420 -19.11 -9.19 3.61
C LYS A 420 -17.64 -9.47 3.90
N ARG A 421 -16.74 -8.92 3.09
CA ARG A 421 -15.27 -8.98 3.26
C ARG A 421 -14.70 -7.95 4.23
N GLY A 422 -15.56 -7.26 4.99
CA GLY A 422 -15.14 -6.41 6.11
C GLY A 422 -15.11 -4.92 5.84
N ALA A 423 -15.59 -4.42 4.69
CA ALA A 423 -15.77 -2.98 4.52
C ALA A 423 -16.84 -2.46 5.49
N ARG A 424 -16.53 -1.36 6.19
CA ARG A 424 -17.44 -0.72 7.17
C ARG A 424 -17.63 0.77 6.88
N THR A 425 -16.84 1.33 5.98
CA THR A 425 -16.87 2.74 5.57
C THR A 425 -17.02 2.85 4.05
N LEU A 426 -17.42 4.02 3.56
CA LEU A 426 -17.50 4.27 2.12
C LEU A 426 -16.13 4.14 1.45
N ASP A 427 -15.06 4.64 2.08
CA ASP A 427 -13.70 4.46 1.55
C ASP A 427 -13.26 2.99 1.56
N GLY A 428 -13.75 2.18 2.50
CA GLY A 428 -13.53 0.73 2.52
C GLY A 428 -14.19 0.01 1.34
N VAL A 429 -15.39 0.43 0.95
CA VAL A 429 -16.06 -0.05 -0.28
C VAL A 429 -15.31 0.46 -1.51
N LYS A 430 -14.97 1.75 -1.56
CA LYS A 430 -14.22 2.38 -2.65
C LYS A 430 -12.89 1.68 -2.91
N PHE A 431 -12.08 1.43 -1.90
CA PHE A 431 -10.76 0.83 -2.11
C PHE A 431 -10.84 -0.67 -2.44
N ARG A 432 -11.92 -1.36 -2.08
CA ARG A 432 -12.14 -2.74 -2.54
C ARG A 432 -12.66 -2.80 -3.97
N THR A 433 -13.57 -1.91 -4.36
CA THR A 433 -14.37 -2.05 -5.60
C THR A 433 -14.08 -1.02 -6.69
N ARG A 434 -13.49 0.13 -6.32
CA ARG A 434 -13.44 1.41 -7.06
C ARG A 434 -14.72 2.22 -7.13
N ALA A 435 -15.80 1.84 -6.44
CA ALA A 435 -16.96 2.72 -6.35
C ALA A 435 -16.52 4.12 -5.86
N GLN A 436 -17.02 5.19 -6.48
CA GLN A 436 -16.64 6.59 -6.17
C GLN A 436 -15.17 6.97 -6.51
N ALA A 437 -14.44 6.16 -7.28
CA ALA A 437 -13.06 6.48 -7.71
C ALA A 437 -12.97 7.27 -9.04
N GLY A 438 -14.05 7.28 -9.83
CA GLY A 438 -14.10 8.01 -11.10
C GLY A 438 -14.39 9.50 -10.94
N ARG A 439 -14.45 10.22 -12.08
CA ARG A 439 -14.60 11.68 -12.16
C ARG A 439 -15.76 12.28 -11.36
N CYS A 440 -16.82 11.52 -11.08
CA CYS A 440 -17.95 12.03 -10.30
C CYS A 440 -17.72 12.02 -8.78
N HIS A 441 -16.66 11.38 -8.28
CA HIS A 441 -16.31 11.26 -6.85
C HIS A 441 -17.46 10.81 -5.95
N GLY A 442 -18.38 10.01 -6.48
CA GLY A 442 -19.54 9.50 -5.74
C GLY A 442 -20.80 10.34 -5.84
N GLY A 443 -20.81 11.45 -6.60
CA GLY A 443 -21.97 12.34 -6.71
C GLY A 443 -23.29 11.65 -7.09
N PHE A 444 -23.24 10.51 -7.80
CA PHE A 444 -24.43 9.76 -8.22
C PHE A 444 -24.67 8.44 -7.48
N CYS A 445 -23.63 7.83 -6.92
CA CYS A 445 -23.72 6.47 -6.38
C CYS A 445 -23.68 6.40 -4.85
N THR A 446 -23.29 7.49 -4.16
CA THR A 446 -23.08 7.49 -2.70
C THR A 446 -24.32 7.04 -1.94
N THR A 447 -25.49 7.60 -2.23
CA THR A 447 -26.75 7.25 -1.54
C THR A 447 -27.15 5.79 -1.75
N ARG A 448 -26.94 5.26 -2.97
CA ARG A 448 -27.19 3.84 -3.28
C ARG A 448 -26.21 2.92 -2.56
N ILE A 449 -24.93 3.29 -2.46
CA ILE A 449 -23.93 2.54 -1.70
C ILE A 449 -24.30 2.52 -0.21
N ILE A 450 -24.66 3.67 0.37
CA ILE A 450 -25.12 3.77 1.76
C ILE A 450 -26.29 2.82 1.99
N LYS A 451 -27.32 2.87 1.14
CA LYS A 451 -28.47 1.96 1.25
C LYS A 451 -28.06 0.48 1.27
N LEU A 452 -27.21 0.04 0.35
CA LEU A 452 -26.72 -1.33 0.31
C LEU A 452 -25.92 -1.70 1.57
N MET A 453 -25.11 -0.77 2.09
CA MET A 453 -24.39 -0.97 3.34
C MET A 453 -25.32 -1.06 4.54
N GLN A 454 -26.41 -0.29 4.59
CA GLN A 454 -27.42 -0.39 5.64
C GLN A 454 -28.06 -1.78 5.65
N GLU A 455 -28.45 -2.27 4.47
CA GLU A 455 -29.05 -3.59 4.31
C GLU A 455 -28.09 -4.72 4.77
N GLU A 456 -26.80 -4.63 4.44
CA GLU A 456 -25.81 -5.65 4.80
C GLU A 456 -25.31 -5.56 6.24
N LEU A 457 -25.30 -4.36 6.84
CA LEU A 457 -24.74 -4.12 8.19
C LEU A 457 -25.81 -3.98 9.28
N GLY A 458 -27.07 -3.75 8.92
CA GLY A 458 -28.14 -3.43 9.87
C GLY A 458 -27.96 -2.09 10.57
N LEU A 459 -27.22 -1.16 9.96
CA LEU A 459 -26.92 0.17 10.52
C LEU A 459 -27.86 1.25 9.96
N GLY A 460 -28.09 2.29 10.74
CA GLY A 460 -28.69 3.53 10.27
C GLY A 460 -27.76 4.28 9.30
N PRO A 461 -28.29 5.15 8.43
CA PRO A 461 -27.48 5.83 7.42
C PRO A 461 -26.52 6.86 8.05
N LYS A 462 -26.84 7.38 9.24
CA LYS A 462 -25.97 8.27 10.04
C LYS A 462 -24.73 7.56 10.58
N GLU A 463 -24.77 6.24 10.73
CA GLU A 463 -23.66 5.44 11.25
C GLU A 463 -22.64 5.07 10.15
N ILE A 464 -23.03 5.21 8.87
CA ILE A 464 -22.15 4.96 7.74
C ILE A 464 -21.30 6.21 7.49
N THR A 465 -20.04 6.13 7.89
CA THR A 465 -19.06 7.20 7.73
C THR A 465 -18.23 7.02 6.46
N LYS A 466 -17.60 8.11 6.01
CA LYS A 466 -16.68 8.05 4.87
C LYS A 466 -15.41 7.24 5.20
N ARG A 467 -14.81 7.44 6.36
CA ARG A 467 -13.51 6.86 6.76
C ARG A 467 -13.38 6.56 8.26
N GLY A 468 -14.48 6.58 9.01
CA GLY A 468 -14.51 6.49 10.46
C GLY A 468 -15.10 7.73 11.14
N PRO A 469 -15.07 7.81 12.48
CA PRO A 469 -15.66 8.91 13.24
C PRO A 469 -15.18 10.30 12.79
N GLY A 470 -16.08 11.28 12.76
CA GLY A 470 -15.82 12.65 12.30
C GLY A 470 -15.84 12.81 10.78
N THR A 471 -16.33 11.81 10.05
CA THR A 471 -16.50 11.82 8.59
C THR A 471 -17.90 11.38 8.17
N GLU A 472 -18.88 11.66 9.01
CA GLU A 472 -20.30 11.43 8.77
C GLU A 472 -20.75 12.27 7.55
N LEU A 473 -21.53 11.67 6.64
CA LEU A 473 -22.08 12.37 5.46
C LEU A 473 -23.53 12.81 5.65
N ILE A 474 -24.24 12.21 6.60
CA ILE A 474 -25.67 12.43 6.85
C ILE A 474 -25.80 12.90 8.29
N SER A 475 -26.26 14.14 8.47
CA SER A 475 -26.52 14.72 9.78
C SER A 475 -27.87 14.31 10.35
N ASP A 476 -28.91 14.32 9.50
CA ASP A 476 -30.25 13.89 9.87
C ASP A 476 -31.06 13.34 8.69
N GLU A 477 -32.12 12.61 9.01
CA GLU A 477 -33.11 12.14 8.04
C GLU A 477 -34.29 13.11 8.01
N ARG A 478 -34.69 13.56 6.81
CA ARG A 478 -35.94 14.29 6.65
C ARG A 478 -37.09 13.31 6.88
N LYS A 479 -37.86 13.55 7.94
CA LYS A 479 -39.07 12.80 8.28
C LYS A 479 -40.20 13.04 7.29
#